data_AF-G4SXG7-F1
#
_entry.id   AF-G4SXG7-F1
#
_cell.length_a   1.000
_cell.length_b   1.000
_cell.length_c   1.000
_cell.angle_alpha   90.00
_cell.angle_beta   90.00
_cell.angle_gamma   90.00
#
_symmetry.space_group_name_H-M   'P 1'
#
loop_
_entity.id
_entity.type
_entity.pdbx_description
1 polymer ?
#
loop_
_entity_poly.entity_id
_entity_poly.type
_entity_poly.pdbx_seq_one_letter_code
_entity_poly.pdbx_strand_id
1 'polypeptide(L)'
;MALSDKQKHHIEAWQASGLTKSAYCRQVGLSYKTFTRWCRLARQAADSDAPALIPVRLQPESTASGSLSLRWPQGHVLEIPGSVSPHWLGELLQCLA
;
A
#
# COMPACT_ATOMS: atom_id res chain seq x y z
N MET A 1 22.95 -21.71 10.76
CA MET A 1 24.22 -21.38 10.06
C MET A 1 24.07 -20.01 9.42
N ALA A 2 24.91 -19.06 9.80
CA ALA A 2 24.92 -17.72 9.20
C ALA A 2 25.60 -17.74 7.82
N LEU A 3 25.19 -16.85 6.93
CA LEU A 3 25.86 -16.62 5.65
C LEU A 3 27.20 -15.91 5.89
N SER A 4 28.26 -16.33 5.20
CA SER A 4 29.53 -15.61 5.22
C SER A 4 29.46 -14.33 4.40
N ASP A 5 30.38 -13.39 4.63
CA ASP A 5 30.38 -12.10 3.90
C ASP A 5 30.54 -12.29 2.39
N LYS A 6 31.33 -13.28 1.96
CA LYS A 6 31.44 -13.65 0.54
C LYS A 6 30.09 -14.08 -0.05
N GLN A 7 29.28 -14.81 0.71
CA GLN A 7 27.97 -15.26 0.24
C GLN A 7 26.98 -14.10 0.13
N LYS A 8 26.99 -13.18 1.11
CA LYS A 8 26.18 -11.97 1.08
C LYS A 8 26.53 -11.08 -0.12
N HIS A 9 27.82 -10.85 -0.35
CA HIS A 9 28.31 -10.08 -1.49
C HIS A 9 27.81 -10.65 -2.84
N HIS A 10 27.85 -11.97 -3.01
CA HIS A 10 27.31 -12.58 -4.23
C HIS A 10 25.80 -12.43 -4.38
N ILE A 11 25.04 -12.41 -3.28
CA ILE A 11 23.58 -12.21 -3.30
C ILE A 11 23.25 -10.77 -3.67
N GLU A 12 23.95 -9.80 -3.10
CA GLU A 12 23.80 -8.36 -3.40
C GLU A 12 24.16 -8.06 -4.87
N ALA A 13 25.31 -8.57 -5.33
CA ALA A 13 25.73 -8.43 -6.72
C ALA A 13 24.72 -9.07 -7.70
N TRP A 14 24.15 -10.21 -7.33
CA TRP A 14 23.08 -10.84 -8.12
C TRP A 14 21.81 -9.98 -8.15
N GLN A 15 21.35 -9.47 -7.02
CA GLN A 15 20.16 -8.61 -6.94
C GLN A 15 20.32 -7.33 -7.76
N ALA A 16 21.50 -6.69 -7.69
CA ALA A 16 21.82 -5.50 -8.48
C ALA A 16 21.91 -5.79 -9.99
N SER A 17 22.33 -7.00 -10.38
CA SER A 17 22.47 -7.38 -11.79
C SER A 17 21.14 -7.53 -12.54
N GLY A 18 20.02 -7.76 -11.83
CA GLY A 18 18.72 -8.07 -12.44
C GLY A 18 18.67 -9.41 -13.19
N LEU A 19 19.73 -10.21 -13.15
CA LEU A 19 19.81 -11.49 -13.85
C LEU A 19 18.99 -12.58 -13.15
N THR A 20 18.63 -13.62 -13.91
CA THR A 20 18.16 -14.86 -13.28
C THR A 20 19.29 -15.53 -12.50
N LYS A 21 18.95 -16.28 -11.44
CA LYS A 21 19.94 -17.00 -10.61
C LYS A 21 20.84 -17.91 -11.45
N SER A 22 20.28 -18.55 -12.48
CA SER A 22 21.03 -19.44 -13.38
C SER A 22 22.00 -18.68 -14.28
N ALA A 23 21.58 -17.54 -14.84
CA ALA A 23 22.45 -16.68 -15.64
C ALA A 23 23.61 -16.13 -14.81
N TYR A 24 23.33 -15.63 -13.60
CA TYR A 24 24.36 -15.16 -12.68
C TYR A 24 25.35 -16.28 -12.32
N CYS A 25 24.86 -17.46 -11.91
CA CYS A 25 25.72 -18.60 -11.58
C CYS A 25 26.64 -19.01 -12.74
N ARG A 26 26.15 -18.92 -13.99
CA ARG A 26 26.96 -19.20 -15.19
C ARG A 26 28.05 -18.15 -15.40
N GLN A 27 27.76 -16.87 -15.18
CA GLN A 27 28.74 -15.79 -15.38
C GLN A 27 29.88 -15.84 -14.35
N VAL A 28 29.57 -16.09 -13.08
CA VAL A 28 30.57 -16.04 -12.00
C VAL A 28 31.16 -17.42 -11.66
N GLY A 29 30.76 -18.48 -12.37
CA GLY A 29 31.25 -19.85 -12.15
C GLY A 29 30.80 -20.47 -10.83
N LEU A 30 29.59 -20.14 -10.37
CA LEU A 30 29.02 -20.63 -9.11
C LEU A 30 28.09 -21.83 -9.33
N SER A 31 28.08 -22.76 -8.38
CA SER A 31 27.10 -23.85 -8.38
C SER A 31 25.70 -23.32 -8.09
N TYR A 32 24.79 -23.54 -9.05
CA TYR A 32 23.38 -23.12 -8.94
C TYR A 32 22.69 -23.65 -7.69
N LYS A 33 22.94 -24.93 -7.33
CA LYS A 33 22.35 -25.56 -6.14
C LYS A 33 22.79 -24.85 -4.87
N THR A 34 24.09 -24.57 -4.74
CA THR A 34 24.68 -23.92 -3.58
C THR A 34 24.18 -22.47 -3.47
N PHE A 35 24.18 -21.73 -4.57
CA PHE A 35 23.71 -20.35 -4.61
C PHE A 35 22.22 -20.23 -4.27
N THR A 36 21.40 -21.14 -4.78
CA THR A 36 19.96 -21.18 -4.47
C THR A 36 19.71 -21.44 -2.98
N ARG A 37 20.52 -22.31 -2.35
CA ARG A 37 20.47 -22.54 -0.90
C ARG A 37 20.81 -21.26 -0.13
N TRP A 38 21.84 -20.52 -0.52
CA TRP A 38 22.19 -19.24 0.13
C TRP A 38 21.07 -18.21 0.01
N CYS A 39 20.47 -18.06 -1.18
CA CYS A 39 19.33 -17.17 -1.38
C CYS A 39 18.15 -17.52 -0.47
N ARG A 40 17.89 -18.83 -0.26
CA ARG A 40 16.82 -19.28 0.65
C ARG A 40 17.13 -18.93 2.10
N LEU A 41 18.38 -19.13 2.55
CA LEU A 41 18.80 -18.77 3.90
C LEU A 41 18.72 -17.24 4.13
N ALA A 42 19.12 -16.45 3.13
CA ALA A 42 19.00 -14.98 3.19
C ALA A 42 17.54 -14.53 3.33
N ARG A 43 16.63 -15.15 2.57
CA ARG A 43 15.19 -14.85 2.64
C ARG A 43 14.61 -15.21 4.01
N GLN A 44 14.93 -16.39 4.56
CA GLN A 44 14.47 -16.82 5.87
C GLN A 44 14.93 -15.88 6.99
N ALA A 45 16.16 -15.37 6.89
CA ALA A 45 16.68 -14.36 7.82
C ALA A 45 15.91 -13.04 7.70
N ALA A 46 15.60 -12.59 6.49
CA ALA A 46 14.81 -11.38 6.26
C ALA A 46 13.35 -11.53 6.72
N ASP A 47 12.71 -12.68 6.46
CA ASP A 47 11.32 -12.96 6.88
C ASP A 47 11.19 -13.06 8.40
N SER A 48 12.27 -13.42 9.10
CA SER A 48 12.29 -13.48 10.58
C SER A 48 12.43 -12.09 11.22
N ASP A 49 12.96 -11.11 10.48
CA ASP A 49 13.20 -9.74 10.94
C ASP A 49 12.16 -8.75 10.40
N ALA A 50 11.41 -9.13 9.35
CA ALA A 50 10.37 -8.32 8.76
C ALA A 50 9.09 -8.34 9.62
N PRO A 51 8.51 -7.17 9.96
CA PRO A 51 7.20 -7.14 10.59
C PRO A 51 6.16 -7.73 9.64
N ALA A 52 5.40 -8.72 10.11
CA ALA A 52 4.40 -9.45 9.32
C ALA A 52 3.28 -8.56 8.74
N LEU A 53 3.10 -7.35 9.27
CA LEU A 53 2.11 -6.37 8.83
C LEU A 53 2.73 -4.97 8.80
N ILE A 54 2.65 -4.32 7.63
CA ILE A 54 3.02 -2.91 7.46
C ILE A 54 1.75 -2.08 7.68
N PRO A 55 1.72 -1.15 8.66
CA PRO A 55 0.53 -0.34 8.91
C PRO A 55 0.30 0.62 7.74
N VAL A 56 -0.83 0.46 7.06
CA VAL A 56 -1.32 1.41 6.06
C VAL A 56 -2.09 2.52 6.78
N ARG A 57 -1.62 3.77 6.66
CA ARG A 57 -2.37 4.92 7.17
C ARG A 57 -3.51 5.20 6.19
N LEU A 58 -4.74 5.00 6.65
CA LEU A 58 -5.92 5.47 5.94
C LEU A 58 -6.00 6.99 6.12
N GLN A 59 -5.95 7.71 5.01
CA GLN A 59 -6.25 9.13 5.02
C GLN A 59 -7.77 9.24 5.13
N PRO A 60 -8.32 9.87 6.19
CA PRO A 60 -9.75 10.11 6.24
C PRO A 60 -10.10 10.92 5.00
N GLU A 61 -11.07 10.41 4.24
CA GLU A 61 -11.63 11.11 3.10
C GLU A 61 -11.94 12.55 3.51
N SER A 62 -11.34 13.50 2.82
CA SER A 62 -11.60 14.92 3.07
C SER A 62 -13.10 15.10 3.01
N THR A 63 -13.72 15.48 4.14
CA THR A 63 -15.14 15.77 4.22
C THR A 63 -15.46 16.73 3.10
N ALA A 64 -16.07 16.23 2.04
CA ALA A 64 -16.31 17.00 0.85
C ALA A 64 -17.10 18.22 1.31
N SER A 65 -16.51 19.40 1.18
CA SER A 65 -17.20 20.68 1.32
C SER A 65 -18.11 20.90 0.09
N GLY A 66 -18.85 19.86 -0.30
CA GLY A 66 -19.81 19.90 -1.39
C GLY A 66 -21.07 20.58 -0.91
N SER A 67 -21.72 21.35 -1.77
CA SER A 67 -23.07 21.84 -1.51
C SER A 67 -24.10 20.75 -1.82
N LEU A 68 -25.09 20.60 -0.94
CA LEU A 68 -26.31 19.86 -1.15
C LEU A 68 -27.32 20.77 -1.86
N SER A 69 -27.97 20.29 -2.91
CA SER A 69 -29.00 21.03 -3.66
C SER A 69 -30.34 20.30 -3.54
N LEU A 70 -31.30 20.92 -2.85
CA LEU A 70 -32.69 20.45 -2.74
C LEU A 70 -33.53 21.13 -3.82
N ARG A 71 -34.35 20.37 -4.53
CA ARG A 71 -35.22 20.88 -5.61
C ARG A 71 -36.67 20.53 -5.33
N TRP A 72 -37.56 21.52 -5.39
CA TRP A 72 -39.00 21.31 -5.26
C TRP A 72 -39.68 21.17 -6.62
N PRO A 73 -40.83 20.47 -6.71
CA PRO A 73 -41.60 20.32 -7.95
C PRO A 73 -42.04 21.65 -8.58
N GLN A 74 -42.16 22.70 -7.76
CA GLN A 74 -42.56 24.05 -8.16
C GLN A 74 -41.40 24.87 -8.78
N GLY A 75 -40.21 24.29 -8.90
CA GLY A 75 -39.04 24.92 -9.54
C GLY A 75 -38.09 25.64 -8.59
N HIS A 76 -38.38 25.67 -7.28
CA HIS A 76 -37.46 26.24 -6.29
C HIS A 76 -36.27 25.31 -6.03
N VAL A 77 -35.09 25.91 -5.85
CA VAL A 77 -33.85 25.21 -5.53
C VAL A 77 -33.21 25.84 -4.30
N LEU A 78 -32.85 25.02 -3.31
CA LEU A 78 -32.13 25.43 -2.13
C LEU A 78 -30.77 24.77 -2.11
N GLU A 79 -29.72 25.59 -2.09
CA GLU A 79 -28.34 25.14 -1.94
C GLU A 79 -27.87 25.33 -0.50
N ILE A 80 -27.29 24.27 0.06
CA ILE A 80 -26.90 24.19 1.47
C ILE A 80 -25.48 23.61 1.52
N PRO A 81 -24.56 24.13 2.33
CA PRO A 81 -23.27 23.49 2.53
C PRO A 81 -23.40 22.06 3.09
N GLY A 82 -22.60 21.11 2.61
CA GLY A 82 -22.58 19.73 3.10
C GLY A 82 -22.01 19.57 4.52
N SER A 83 -21.54 20.67 5.10
CA SER A 83 -21.15 20.76 6.52
C SER A 83 -22.34 20.99 7.47
N VAL A 84 -23.56 21.08 6.94
CA VAL A 84 -24.75 21.35 7.73
C VAL A 84 -25.21 20.11 8.48
N SER A 85 -25.72 20.30 9.71
CA SER A 85 -26.14 19.20 10.56
C SER A 85 -27.42 18.53 10.00
N PRO A 86 -27.49 17.18 10.01
CA PRO A 86 -28.69 16.47 9.55
C PRO A 86 -29.95 16.81 10.35
N HIS A 87 -29.79 17.14 11.64
CA HIS A 87 -30.90 17.52 12.51
C HIS A 87 -31.55 18.83 12.05
N TRP A 88 -30.74 19.87 11.82
CA TRP A 88 -31.24 21.15 11.33
C TRP A 88 -31.89 21.01 9.95
N LEU A 89 -31.30 20.19 9.07
CA LEU A 89 -31.88 19.91 7.75
C LEU A 89 -33.25 19.25 7.88
N GLY A 90 -33.42 18.33 8.83
CA GLY A 90 -34.70 17.71 9.14
C GLY A 90 -35.75 18.71 9.60
N GLU A 91 -35.41 19.62 10.52
CA GLU A 91 -36.32 20.68 10.98
C GLU A 91 -36.73 21.63 9.84
N LEU A 92 -35.78 22.02 8.99
CA LEU A 92 -36.06 22.85 7.83
C LEU A 92 -37.04 22.17 6.87
N LEU A 93 -36.83 20.88 6.59
CA LEU A 93 -37.72 20.11 5.72
C LEU A 93 -39.12 19.94 6.32
N GLN A 94 -39.25 19.87 7.64
CA GLN A 94 -40.56 19.82 8.31
C GLN A 94 -41.33 21.12 8.22
N CYS A 95 -40.66 22.28 8.24
CA CYS A 95 -41.29 23.58 8.04
C CYS A 95 -41.72 23.84 6.59
N LEU A 96 -41.11 23.13 5.63
CA LEU A 96 -41.36 23.28 4.19
C LEU A 96 -42.33 22.21 3.63
N ALA A 97 -42.75 21.26 4.46
CA ALA A 97 -43.78 20.26 4.16
C ALA A 97 -45.18 20.82 4.41
#